data_AF-A0A3S2AHX5-F1
#
_entry.id   AF-A0A3S2AHX5-F1
#
_cell.length_a   1.000
_cell.length_b   1.000
_cell.length_c   1.000
_cell.angle_alpha   90.00
_cell.angle_beta   90.00
_cell.angle_gamma   90.00
#
_symmetry.space_group_name_H-M   'P 1'
#
loop_
_entity.id
_entity.type
_entity.pdbx_description
1 polymer ?
#
loop_
_entity_poly.entity_id
_entity_poly.type
_entity_poly.pdbx_seq_one_letter_code
_entity_poly.pdbx_strand_id
1 'polypeptide(L)'
;MSAAEKMSRRDEMETLLPFYLNGSLEGSDLEAVEEWLANDPAALAALGEAEAEFSGATAANEAIRPPADALSRFAKALDAEAGPVRKPAESSWLAQAWGRFMAVPVGVAWAAAAVLLALVMVQSFVEPGGKGNDFEIAGAENDLAKMPFALVKFKPDAKISDISA
;
A
#
# COMPACT_ATOMS: atom_id res chain seq x y z
N MET A 1 -24.01 -49.79 -0.76
CA MET A 1 -25.13 -48.89 -1.10
C MET A 1 -24.62 -47.48 -0.79
N SER A 2 -23.94 -46.83 -1.73
CA SER A 2 -24.42 -45.94 -2.81
C SER A 2 -25.12 -44.67 -2.29
N ALA A 3 -24.47 -43.52 -2.45
CA ALA A 3 -25.09 -42.19 -2.32
C ALA A 3 -24.31 -41.06 -3.05
N ALA A 4 -23.32 -41.37 -3.88
CA ALA A 4 -22.93 -40.46 -4.96
C ALA A 4 -23.83 -40.80 -6.15
N GLU A 5 -25.14 -40.60 -5.97
CA GLU A 5 -26.03 -40.40 -7.10
C GLU A 5 -25.41 -39.25 -7.90
N LYS A 6 -25.12 -39.48 -9.18
CA LYS A 6 -24.48 -38.48 -10.03
C LYS A 6 -25.38 -37.24 -10.01
N MET A 7 -25.03 -36.23 -9.22
CA MET A 7 -25.75 -34.97 -9.20
C MET A 7 -25.77 -34.47 -10.63
N SER A 8 -26.96 -34.07 -11.09
CA SER A 8 -27.05 -33.40 -12.37
C SER A 8 -26.18 -32.14 -12.29
N ARG A 9 -25.60 -31.71 -13.42
CA ARG A 9 -24.92 -30.41 -13.49
C ARG A 9 -25.80 -29.29 -12.93
N ARG A 10 -27.12 -29.41 -13.10
CA ARG A 10 -28.11 -28.49 -12.51
C ARG A 10 -28.09 -28.52 -10.99
N ASP A 11 -28.16 -29.70 -10.38
CA ASP A 11 -28.15 -29.86 -8.92
C ASP A 11 -26.82 -29.34 -8.32
N GLU A 12 -25.71 -29.55 -9.02
CA GLU A 12 -24.40 -28.99 -8.66
C GLU A 12 -24.45 -27.45 -8.64
N MET A 13 -25.00 -26.81 -9.68
CA MET A 13 -25.13 -25.34 -9.73
C MET A 13 -26.11 -24.81 -8.67
N GLU A 14 -27.23 -25.49 -8.44
CA GLU A 14 -28.20 -25.12 -7.39
C GLU A 14 -27.57 -25.17 -5.99
N THR A 15 -26.66 -26.11 -5.75
CA THR A 15 -25.91 -26.22 -4.48
C THR A 15 -24.95 -25.06 -4.25
N LEU A 16 -24.50 -24.38 -5.33
CA LEU A 16 -23.60 -23.22 -5.26
C LEU A 16 -24.36 -21.90 -5.03
N LEU A 17 -25.68 -21.86 -5.26
CA LEU A 17 -26.47 -20.63 -5.14
C LEU A 17 -26.39 -19.95 -3.76
N PRO A 18 -26.40 -20.65 -2.62
CA PRO A 18 -26.24 -20.00 -1.31
C PRO A 18 -24.88 -19.29 -1.15
N PHE A 19 -23.82 -19.81 -1.76
CA PHE A 19 -22.48 -19.22 -1.74
C PHE A 19 -22.33 -18.06 -2.72
N TYR A 20 -23.06 -18.13 -3.84
CA TYR A 20 -23.21 -17.00 -4.74
C TYR A 20 -23.94 -15.84 -4.05
N LEU A 21 -25.07 -16.12 -3.39
CA LEU A 21 -25.89 -15.11 -2.69
C LEU A 21 -25.16 -14.45 -1.50
N ASN A 22 -24.34 -15.19 -0.77
CA ASN A 22 -23.56 -14.63 0.33
C ASN A 22 -22.23 -13.98 -0.12
N GLY A 23 -21.91 -14.03 -1.43
CA GLY A 23 -20.71 -13.44 -2.02
C GLY A 23 -19.40 -14.14 -1.69
N SER A 24 -19.41 -15.41 -1.26
CA SER A 24 -18.20 -16.18 -0.93
C SER A 24 -17.70 -17.08 -2.06
N LEU A 25 -18.42 -17.14 -3.18
CA LEU A 25 -18.04 -17.93 -4.34
C LEU A 25 -16.94 -17.22 -5.14
N GLU A 26 -15.89 -17.95 -5.53
CA GLU A 26 -14.73 -17.42 -6.25
C GLU A 26 -14.29 -18.35 -7.39
N GLY A 27 -13.49 -17.82 -8.32
CA GLY A 27 -12.82 -18.62 -9.35
C GLY A 27 -13.78 -19.31 -10.32
N SER A 28 -13.49 -20.58 -10.65
CA SER A 28 -14.23 -21.35 -11.66
C SER A 28 -15.69 -21.57 -11.30
N ASP A 29 -15.99 -21.67 -10.00
CA ASP A 29 -17.33 -21.99 -9.55
C ASP A 29 -18.25 -20.76 -9.70
N LEU A 30 -17.71 -19.56 -9.46
CA LEU A 30 -18.42 -18.31 -9.74
C LEU A 30 -18.71 -18.15 -11.23
N GLU A 31 -17.68 -18.35 -12.08
CA GLU A 31 -17.83 -18.25 -13.53
C GLU A 31 -18.87 -19.26 -14.07
N ALA A 32 -18.85 -20.49 -13.55
CA ALA A 32 -19.81 -21.53 -13.94
C ALA A 32 -21.26 -21.19 -13.55
N VAL A 33 -21.48 -20.63 -12.36
CA VAL A 33 -22.81 -20.19 -11.89
C VAL A 33 -23.28 -18.98 -12.69
N GLU A 34 -22.43 -18.00 -12.98
CA GLU A 34 -22.77 -16.84 -13.81
C GLU A 34 -23.10 -17.23 -15.24
N GLU A 35 -22.33 -18.13 -15.85
CA GLU A 35 -22.61 -18.68 -17.18
C GLU A 35 -23.96 -19.42 -17.18
N TRP A 36 -24.25 -20.21 -16.15
CA TRP A 36 -25.52 -20.91 -16.02
C TRP A 36 -26.70 -19.94 -15.88
N LEU A 37 -26.58 -18.92 -15.01
CA LEU A 37 -27.58 -17.88 -14.82
C LEU A 37 -27.85 -17.07 -16.09
N ALA A 38 -26.83 -16.84 -16.92
CA ALA A 38 -26.96 -16.08 -18.17
C ALA A 38 -27.68 -16.86 -19.28
N ASN A 39 -27.56 -18.20 -19.27
CA ASN A 39 -27.95 -19.03 -20.41
C ASN A 39 -29.16 -19.94 -20.16
N ASP A 40 -29.52 -20.21 -18.90
CA ASP A 40 -30.61 -21.12 -18.55
C ASP A 40 -31.78 -20.38 -17.85
N PRO A 41 -32.98 -20.33 -18.45
CA PRO A 41 -34.13 -19.70 -17.82
C PRO A 41 -34.59 -20.41 -16.52
N ALA A 42 -34.27 -21.69 -16.34
CA ALA A 42 -34.56 -22.40 -15.09
C ALA A 42 -33.65 -21.95 -13.94
N ALA A 43 -32.47 -21.39 -14.25
CA ALA A 43 -31.53 -20.88 -13.26
C ALA A 43 -32.07 -19.67 -12.50
N LEU A 44 -32.82 -18.79 -13.18
CA LEU A 44 -33.46 -17.64 -12.53
C LEU A 44 -34.56 -18.06 -11.55
N ALA A 45 -35.29 -19.13 -11.85
CA ALA A 45 -36.29 -19.68 -10.94
C ALA A 45 -35.62 -20.27 -9.69
N ALA A 46 -34.56 -21.07 -9.89
CA ALA A 46 -33.79 -21.64 -8.80
C ALA A 46 -33.11 -20.56 -7.92
N LEU A 47 -32.57 -19.51 -8.56
CA LEU A 47 -32.01 -18.36 -7.84
C LEU A 47 -33.07 -17.68 -6.97
N GLY A 48 -34.28 -17.44 -7.50
CA GLY A 48 -35.38 -16.83 -6.74
C GLY A 48 -35.84 -17.68 -5.54
N GLU A 49 -35.87 -19.01 -5.68
CA GLU A 49 -36.16 -19.92 -4.56
C GLU A 49 -35.05 -19.84 -3.49
N ALA A 50 -33.78 -19.89 -3.90
CA ALA A 50 -32.64 -19.74 -3.00
C ALA A 50 -32.62 -18.37 -2.28
N GLU A 51 -33.02 -17.30 -2.97
CA GLU A 51 -33.10 -15.94 -2.42
C GLU A 51 -34.21 -15.82 -1.36
N ALA A 52 -35.34 -16.50 -1.57
CA ALA A 52 -36.43 -16.57 -0.59
C ALA A 52 -36.00 -17.30 0.69
N GLU A 53 -35.27 -18.42 0.57
CA GLU A 53 -34.71 -19.14 1.72
C GLU A 53 -33.65 -18.31 2.44
N PHE A 54 -32.72 -17.70 1.68
CA PHE A 54 -31.63 -16.90 2.21
C PHE A 54 -32.13 -15.67 2.97
N SER A 55 -33.11 -14.95 2.41
CA SER A 55 -33.73 -13.79 3.07
C SER A 55 -34.50 -14.20 4.33
N GLY A 56 -35.20 -15.34 4.30
CA GLY A 56 -35.85 -15.91 5.47
C GLY A 56 -34.87 -16.23 6.61
N ALA A 57 -33.75 -16.88 6.29
CA ALA A 57 -32.70 -17.18 7.25
C ALA A 57 -32.02 -15.91 7.79
N THR A 58 -31.77 -14.93 6.92
CA THR A 58 -31.21 -13.63 7.30
C THR A 58 -32.13 -12.90 8.27
N ALA A 59 -33.42 -12.80 7.95
CA ALA A 59 -34.41 -12.15 8.82
C ALA A 59 -34.54 -12.85 10.18
N ALA A 60 -34.51 -14.18 10.20
CA ALA A 60 -34.53 -14.95 11.45
C ALA A 60 -33.29 -14.69 12.31
N ASN A 61 -32.11 -14.58 11.70
CA ASN A 61 -30.88 -14.24 12.40
C ASN A 61 -30.86 -12.79 12.89
N GLU A 62 -31.35 -11.83 12.10
CA GLU A 62 -31.46 -10.42 12.49
C GLU A 62 -32.45 -10.18 13.64
N ALA A 63 -33.46 -11.05 13.78
CA ALA A 63 -34.36 -11.02 14.93
C ALA A 63 -33.62 -11.33 16.26
N ILE A 64 -32.47 -12.01 16.20
CA ILE A 64 -31.59 -12.24 17.34
C ILE A 64 -30.83 -10.94 17.62
N ARG A 65 -31.40 -10.09 18.48
CA ARG A 65 -30.76 -8.83 18.88
C ARG A 65 -29.71 -9.06 19.96
N PRO A 66 -28.54 -8.40 19.86
CA PRO A 66 -27.61 -8.34 20.98
C PRO A 66 -28.26 -7.63 22.17
N PRO A 67 -27.77 -7.86 23.41
CA PRO A 67 -28.30 -7.17 24.58
C PRO A 67 -28.12 -5.65 24.42
N ALA A 68 -29.03 -4.87 25.01
CA ALA A 68 -29.11 -3.42 24.79
C ALA A 68 -27.82 -2.65 25.16
N ASP A 69 -26.98 -3.24 26.01
CA ASP A 69 -25.69 -2.72 26.44
C ASP A 69 -24.49 -3.21 25.60
N ALA A 70 -24.69 -4.04 24.58
CA ALA A 70 -23.59 -4.56 23.76
C ALA A 70 -22.77 -3.44 23.09
N LEU A 71 -23.47 -2.44 22.52
CA LEU A 71 -22.82 -1.28 21.91
C LEU A 71 -22.02 -0.46 22.94
N SER A 72 -22.59 -0.22 24.12
CA SER A 72 -21.93 0.58 25.15
C SER A 72 -20.73 -0.14 25.75
N ARG A 73 -20.80 -1.46 25.92
CA ARG A 73 -19.67 -2.30 26.33
C ARG A 73 -18.57 -2.34 25.29
N PHE A 74 -18.93 -2.46 24.01
CA PHE A 74 -17.97 -2.41 22.90
C PHE A 74 -17.28 -1.05 22.83
N ALA A 75 -18.02 0.06 22.89
CA ALA A 75 -17.46 1.41 22.89
C ALA A 75 -16.50 1.62 24.07
N LYS A 76 -16.88 1.18 25.27
CA LYS A 76 -16.02 1.25 26.45
C LYS A 76 -14.74 0.41 26.30
N ALA A 77 -14.81 -0.76 25.66
CA ALA A 77 -13.64 -1.57 25.36
C ALA A 77 -12.74 -0.89 24.32
N LEU A 78 -13.33 -0.26 23.29
CA LEU A 78 -12.62 0.48 22.27
C LEU A 78 -11.87 1.69 22.88
N ASP A 79 -12.52 2.45 23.76
CA ASP A 79 -11.90 3.58 24.46
C ASP A 79 -10.76 3.14 25.37
N ALA A 80 -10.88 1.97 26.00
CA ALA A 80 -9.82 1.39 26.82
C ALA A 80 -8.59 0.97 25.98
N GLU A 81 -8.81 0.48 24.76
CA GLU A 81 -7.75 0.06 23.83
C GLU A 81 -7.12 1.24 23.07
N ALA A 82 -7.88 2.31 22.80
CA ALA A 82 -7.43 3.47 22.03
C ALA A 82 -6.22 4.20 22.64
N GLY A 83 -5.87 3.89 23.90
CA GLY A 83 -4.74 4.48 24.60
C GLY A 83 -4.93 5.98 24.84
N PRO A 84 -3.96 6.66 25.49
CA PRO A 84 -4.05 8.09 25.69
C PRO A 84 -4.07 8.79 24.33
N VAL A 85 -5.08 9.65 24.12
CA VAL A 85 -5.17 10.55 22.94
C VAL A 85 -3.80 11.19 22.75
N ARG A 86 -3.16 10.91 21.60
CA ARG A 86 -1.87 11.52 21.25
C ARG A 86 -2.07 13.02 21.35
N LYS A 87 -1.52 13.65 22.39
CA LYS A 87 -1.50 15.10 22.51
C LYS A 87 -0.86 15.62 21.21
N PRO A 88 -1.45 16.62 20.53
CA PRO A 88 -0.78 17.22 19.39
C PRO A 88 0.60 17.62 19.87
N ALA A 89 1.64 17.13 19.18
CA ALA A 89 3.01 17.43 19.56
C ALA A 89 3.13 18.95 19.65
N GLU A 90 3.51 19.45 20.83
CA GLU A 90 3.73 20.88 21.01
C GLU A 90 4.68 21.33 19.90
N SER A 91 4.24 22.31 19.11
CA SER A 91 4.96 22.70 17.90
C SER A 91 6.37 23.09 18.30
N SER A 92 7.36 22.33 17.81
CA SER A 92 8.75 22.62 18.12
C SER A 92 9.08 24.05 17.68
N TRP A 93 10.00 24.70 18.38
CA TRP A 93 10.44 26.05 18.03
C TRP A 93 10.89 26.15 16.56
N LEU A 94 11.42 25.06 16.00
CA LEU A 94 11.80 24.93 14.60
C LEU A 94 10.57 24.95 13.66
N ALA A 95 9.52 24.20 13.99
CA ALA A 95 8.27 24.19 13.24
C ALA A 95 7.60 25.57 13.25
N GLN A 96 7.67 26.26 14.39
CA GLN A 96 7.15 27.63 14.51
C GLN A 96 7.98 28.63 13.69
N ALA A 97 9.31 28.50 13.69
CA ALA A 97 10.19 29.34 12.87
C ALA A 97 9.97 29.11 11.37
N TRP A 98 9.83 27.85 10.95
CA TRP A 98 9.54 27.49 9.57
C TRP A 98 8.17 27.99 9.11
N GLY A 99 7.15 27.90 9.96
CA GLY A 99 5.83 28.46 9.69
C GLY A 99 5.87 29.98 9.50
N ARG A 100 6.65 30.71 10.31
CA ARG A 100 6.85 32.15 10.14
C ARG A 100 7.58 32.50 8.86
N PHE A 101 8.57 31.71 8.46
CA PHE A 101 9.29 31.90 7.20
C PHE A 101 8.37 31.69 5.99
N MET A 102 7.53 30.65 6.02
CA MET A 102 6.55 30.38 4.95
C MET A 102 5.38 31.37 4.92
N ALA A 103 5.10 32.05 6.04
CA ALA A 103 4.05 33.06 6.13
C ALA A 103 4.50 34.47 5.67
N VAL A 104 5.71 34.63 5.16
CA VAL A 104 6.20 35.93 4.64
C VAL A 104 5.34 36.37 3.45
N PRO A 105 4.83 37.62 3.41
CA PRO A 105 4.02 38.11 2.31
C PRO A 105 4.74 38.01 0.95
N VAL A 106 4.02 37.61 -0.09
CA VAL A 106 4.59 37.32 -1.42
C VAL A 106 5.39 38.51 -1.99
N GLY A 107 4.96 39.75 -1.74
CA GLY A 107 5.69 40.94 -2.20
C GLY A 107 7.06 41.11 -1.52
N VAL A 108 7.17 40.76 -0.23
CA VAL A 108 8.43 40.80 0.52
C VAL A 108 9.37 39.68 0.04
N ALA A 109 8.83 38.50 -0.26
CA ALA A 109 9.60 37.39 -0.82
C ALA A 109 10.22 37.75 -2.17
N TRP A 110 9.46 38.37 -3.07
CA TRP A 110 9.98 38.84 -4.36
C TRP A 110 11.01 39.95 -4.23
N ALA A 111 10.80 40.90 -3.30
CA ALA A 111 11.78 41.94 -3.04
C ALA A 111 13.11 41.36 -2.51
N ALA A 112 13.05 40.41 -1.57
CA ALA A 112 14.23 39.72 -1.06
C ALA A 112 14.95 38.91 -2.16
N ALA A 113 14.19 38.21 -3.01
CA ALA A 113 14.75 37.48 -4.16
C ALA A 113 15.46 38.42 -5.14
N ALA A 114 14.88 39.58 -5.45
CA ALA A 114 15.51 40.57 -6.32
C ALA A 114 16.82 41.12 -5.72
N VAL A 115 16.85 41.37 -4.41
CA VAL A 115 18.06 41.82 -3.71
C VAL A 115 19.14 40.74 -3.75
N LEU A 116 18.80 39.48 -3.47
CA LEU A 116 19.76 38.37 -3.54
C LEU A 116 20.30 38.19 -4.95
N LEU A 117 19.44 38.30 -5.98
CA LEU A 117 19.86 38.23 -7.37
C LEU A 117 20.83 39.37 -7.72
N ALA A 118 20.54 40.59 -7.28
CA ALA A 118 21.42 41.74 -7.47
C ALA A 118 22.78 41.52 -6.80
N LEU A 119 22.80 40.97 -5.58
CA LEU A 119 24.05 40.63 -4.88
C LEU A 119 24.86 39.58 -5.65
N VAL A 120 24.24 38.52 -6.15
CA VAL A 120 24.90 37.49 -6.97
C VAL A 120 25.48 38.10 -8.26
N MET A 121 24.73 38.99 -8.92
CA MET A 121 25.25 39.71 -10.08
C MET A 121 26.48 40.57 -9.72
N VAL A 122 26.41 41.38 -8.65
CA VAL A 122 27.55 42.21 -8.23
C VAL A 122 28.76 41.35 -7.88
N GLN A 123 28.58 40.24 -7.15
CA GLN A 123 29.67 39.33 -6.85
C GLN A 123 30.27 38.70 -8.12
N SER A 124 29.46 38.41 -9.14
CA SER A 124 29.96 37.87 -10.41
C SER A 124 30.84 38.85 -11.19
N PHE A 125 30.67 40.16 -10.97
CA PHE A 125 31.52 41.20 -11.56
C PHE A 125 32.76 41.52 -10.73
N VAL A 126 32.68 41.41 -9.40
CA VAL A 126 33.79 41.71 -8.48
C VAL A 126 34.76 40.53 -8.36
N GLU A 127 34.25 39.31 -8.34
CA GLU A 127 35.01 38.06 -8.40
C GLU A 127 34.50 37.24 -9.60
N PRO A 128 34.92 37.57 -10.84
CA PRO A 128 34.67 36.70 -11.96
C PRO A 128 35.41 35.40 -11.69
N GLY A 129 34.66 34.36 -11.30
CA GLY A 129 35.16 33.09 -10.77
C GLY A 129 36.49 32.70 -11.40
N GLY A 130 37.57 32.92 -10.63
CA GLY A 130 38.92 32.59 -11.07
C GLY A 130 38.96 31.10 -11.41
N LYS A 131 39.44 30.79 -12.60
CA LYS A 131 39.81 29.45 -13.04
C LYS A 131 41.05 29.00 -12.23
N GLY A 132 40.89 28.85 -10.93
CA GLY A 132 41.93 28.38 -10.02
C GLY A 132 41.99 26.87 -10.12
N ASN A 133 43.00 26.33 -10.79
CA ASN A 133 43.29 24.90 -10.88
C ASN A 133 43.87 24.35 -9.55
N ASP A 134 43.56 24.97 -8.41
CA ASP A 134 44.24 24.76 -7.12
C ASP A 134 43.43 23.87 -6.16
N PHE A 135 42.46 23.11 -6.66
CA PHE A 135 41.78 22.07 -5.89
C PHE A 135 41.99 20.70 -6.52
N GLU A 136 42.71 19.86 -5.81
CA GLU A 136 42.90 18.45 -6.11
C GLU A 136 41.74 17.64 -5.49
N ILE A 137 40.97 16.96 -6.33
CA ILE A 137 39.83 16.14 -5.90
C ILE A 137 40.35 14.75 -5.54
N ALA A 138 40.44 14.44 -4.26
CA ALA A 138 40.74 13.09 -3.79
C ALA A 138 39.66 12.11 -4.30
N GLY A 139 40.03 11.22 -5.22
CA GLY A 139 39.13 10.27 -5.88
C GLY A 139 39.06 10.39 -7.41
N ALA A 140 39.64 11.43 -8.00
CA ALA A 140 39.83 11.55 -9.44
C ALA A 140 41.16 10.90 -9.93
N GLU A 141 41.68 9.92 -9.19
CA GLU A 141 42.86 9.17 -9.61
C GLU A 141 42.49 8.22 -10.75
N ASN A 142 42.70 8.70 -11.97
CA ASN A 142 42.63 7.93 -13.21
C ASN A 142 43.75 6.86 -13.33
N ASP A 143 44.56 6.68 -12.27
CA ASP A 143 45.66 5.71 -12.22
C ASP A 143 45.22 4.32 -11.76
N LEU A 144 44.12 4.20 -11.00
CA LEU A 144 43.49 2.91 -10.70
C LEU A 144 42.95 2.22 -11.96
N ALA A 145 42.57 2.99 -12.98
CA ALA A 145 42.11 2.48 -14.27
C ALA A 145 43.25 1.95 -15.17
N LYS A 146 44.52 2.16 -14.81
CA LYS A 146 45.69 1.69 -15.58
C LYS A 146 46.31 0.40 -15.05
N MET A 147 45.86 -0.09 -13.88
CA MET A 147 46.35 -1.36 -13.34
C MET A 147 45.61 -2.53 -14.01
N PRO A 148 46.33 -3.56 -14.49
CA PRO A 148 45.68 -4.76 -15.02
C PRO A 148 44.96 -5.48 -13.87
N PHE A 149 43.63 -5.47 -13.90
CA PHE A 149 42.82 -6.27 -12.98
C PHE A 149 42.43 -7.59 -13.64
N ALA A 150 42.37 -8.66 -12.85
CA ALA A 150 41.88 -9.96 -13.29
C ALA A 150 40.70 -10.39 -12.41
N LEU A 151 39.61 -10.78 -13.04
CA LEU A 151 38.48 -11.42 -12.35
C LEU A 151 38.79 -12.91 -12.19
N VAL A 152 39.05 -13.35 -10.97
CA VAL A 152 39.24 -14.77 -10.65
C VAL A 152 37.93 -15.35 -10.15
N LYS A 153 37.39 -16.32 -10.87
CA LYS A 153 36.23 -17.10 -10.45
C LYS A 153 36.69 -18.44 -9.88
N PHE A 154 36.42 -18.65 -8.60
CA PHE A 154 36.67 -19.93 -7.94
C PHE A 154 35.54 -20.92 -8.24
N LYS A 155 35.85 -22.21 -8.18
CA LYS A 155 34.83 -23.26 -8.21
C LYS A 155 34.00 -23.20 -6.91
N PRO A 156 32.71 -23.61 -6.93
CA PRO A 156 31.83 -23.51 -5.76
C PRO A 156 32.33 -24.29 -4.54
N ASP A 157 33.16 -25.30 -4.76
CA ASP A 157 33.72 -26.22 -3.76
C ASP A 157 35.15 -25.86 -3.31
N ALA A 158 35.71 -24.76 -3.81
CA ALA A 158 37.04 -24.32 -3.43
C ALA A 158 37.08 -23.93 -1.95
N LYS A 159 38.03 -24.50 -1.20
CA LYS A 159 38.18 -24.22 0.23
C LYS A 159 39.06 -22.99 0.42
N ILE A 160 38.89 -22.32 1.56
CA ILE A 160 39.70 -21.15 1.95
C ILE A 160 41.20 -21.47 1.97
N SER A 161 41.60 -22.69 2.36
CA SER A 161 42.99 -23.17 2.30
C SER A 161 43.60 -23.14 0.90
N ASP A 162 42.76 -23.15 -0.14
CA ASP A 162 43.18 -23.25 -1.54
C ASP A 162 43.22 -21.86 -2.21
N ILE A 163 42.74 -20.82 -1.52
CA ILE A 163 42.57 -19.45 -2.06
C ILE A 163 43.39 -18.43 -1.27
N SER A 164 43.69 -18.69 0.02
CA SER A 164 44.56 -17.81 0.82
C SER A 164 46.03 -18.10 0.55
N ALA A 165 46.73 -17.16 -0.07
CA ALA A 165 48.19 -17.04 -0.01
C ALA A 165 48.59 -16.09 1.14
#